data_AF-A0A7Y2XJ16-F1
#
_entry.id   AF-A0A7Y2XJ16-F1
#
_cell.length_a   1.000
_cell.length_b   1.000
_cell.length_c   1.000
_cell.angle_alpha   90.00
_cell.angle_beta   90.00
_cell.angle_gamma   90.00
#
_symmetry.space_group_name_H-M   'P 1'
#
loop_
_entity.id
_entity.type
_entity.pdbx_description
1 polymer ?
#
loop_
_entity_poly.entity_id
_entity_poly.type
_entity_poly.pdbx_seq_one_letter_code
_entity_poly.pdbx_strand_id
1 'polypeptide(L)'
;MGELTRRAVLLAGGGIIGGIAGARFSSKNPSIAGTIPLQPSGGEGTLNDASLLNETSIFRHTIATENPTEVLADKIRAEITDARENGRPFNVGAARHSMGGHAIPANGHAMTFDNSFT
;
A
#
# COMPACT_ATOMS: atom_id res chain seq x y z
N MET A 1 -19.58 -19.99 -58.35
CA MET A 1 -19.36 -19.14 -57.16
C MET A 1 -20.73 -18.80 -56.62
N GLY A 2 -21.04 -19.09 -55.35
CA GLY A 2 -22.39 -18.92 -54.82
C GLY A 2 -22.77 -17.45 -54.70
N GLU A 3 -23.95 -17.06 -55.20
CA GLU A 3 -24.42 -15.69 -55.14
C GLU A 3 -24.78 -15.28 -53.69
N LEU A 4 -24.41 -14.06 -53.31
CA LEU A 4 -24.78 -13.49 -52.02
C LEU A 4 -26.30 -13.30 -51.96
N THR A 5 -26.98 -14.08 -51.12
CA THR A 5 -28.43 -13.94 -50.97
C THR A 5 -28.78 -12.65 -50.22
N ARG A 6 -29.93 -12.05 -50.56
CA ARG A 6 -30.48 -10.87 -49.87
C ARG A 6 -30.54 -11.05 -48.35
N ARG A 7 -30.79 -12.29 -47.88
CA ARG A 7 -30.80 -12.64 -46.46
C ARG A 7 -29.42 -12.54 -45.83
N ALA A 8 -28.37 -12.99 -46.52
CA ALA A 8 -26.99 -12.88 -46.04
C ALA A 8 -26.56 -11.41 -45.91
N VAL A 9 -26.93 -10.56 -46.88
CA VAL A 9 -26.65 -9.11 -46.84
C VAL A 9 -27.34 -8.44 -45.65
N LEU A 10 -28.63 -8.73 -45.44
CA LEU A 10 -29.39 -8.16 -44.33
C LEU A 10 -28.87 -8.62 -42.96
N LEU A 11 -28.52 -9.90 -42.84
CA LEU A 11 -27.95 -10.45 -41.61
C LEU A 11 -26.60 -9.81 -41.28
N ALA A 12 -25.69 -9.71 -42.26
CA ALA A 12 -24.39 -9.10 -42.08
C ALA A 12 -24.50 -7.60 -41.76
N GLY A 13 -25.34 -6.87 -42.51
CA GLY A 13 -25.57 -5.44 -42.26
C GLY A 13 -26.18 -5.17 -40.89
N GLY A 14 -27.19 -5.95 -40.48
CA GLY A 14 -27.80 -5.85 -39.16
C GLY A 14 -26.82 -6.16 -38.03
N GLY A 15 -25.98 -7.19 -38.20
CA GLY A 15 -24.93 -7.54 -37.24
C GLY A 15 -23.89 -6.43 -37.07
N ILE A 16 -23.44 -5.81 -38.17
CA ILE A 16 -22.47 -4.70 -38.13
C ILE A 16 -23.08 -3.48 -37.43
N ILE A 17 -24.28 -3.06 -37.84
CA ILE A 17 -24.96 -1.90 -37.25
C ILE A 17 -25.25 -2.14 -35.76
N GLY A 18 -25.77 -3.31 -35.42
CA GLY A 18 -26.04 -3.70 -34.04
C GLY A 18 -24.77 -3.75 -33.18
N GLY A 19 -23.66 -4.27 -33.72
CA GLY A 19 -22.38 -4.30 -33.03
C GLY A 19 -21.83 -2.89 -32.74
N ILE A 20 -21.90 -1.98 -33.72
CA ILE A 20 -21.44 -0.59 -33.56
C ILE A 20 -22.33 0.16 -32.57
N ALA A 21 -23.64 0.05 -32.69
CA ALA A 21 -24.58 0.69 -31.77
C ALA A 21 -24.40 0.15 -30.35
N GLY A 22 -24.24 -1.16 -30.20
CA GLY A 22 -23.94 -1.80 -28.92
C GLY A 22 -22.64 -1.27 -28.31
N ALA A 23 -21.54 -1.22 -29.06
CA ALA A 23 -20.27 -0.71 -28.55
C ALA A 23 -20.34 0.77 -28.14
N ARG A 24 -21.12 1.59 -28.87
CA ARG A 24 -21.22 3.04 -28.62
C ARG A 24 -22.16 3.41 -27.48
N PHE A 25 -23.24 2.65 -27.31
CA PHE A 25 -24.30 2.97 -26.35
C PHE A 25 -24.36 2.03 -25.14
N SER A 26 -23.53 0.99 -25.09
CA SER A 26 -23.41 0.16 -23.89
C SER A 26 -22.74 0.93 -22.75
N SER A 27 -23.05 0.52 -21.53
CA SER A 27 -22.51 1.08 -20.30
C SER A 27 -20.98 0.98 -20.30
N LYS A 28 -20.29 2.04 -19.87
CA LYS A 28 -18.86 1.98 -19.60
C LYS A 28 -18.63 1.10 -18.37
N ASN A 29 -18.34 -0.18 -18.59
CA ASN A 29 -17.96 -1.07 -17.51
C ASN A 29 -16.61 -0.63 -16.91
N PRO A 30 -16.39 -0.85 -15.60
CA PRO A 30 -15.09 -0.64 -15.00
C PRO A 30 -14.01 -1.40 -15.77
N SER A 31 -12.86 -0.76 -15.96
CA SER A 31 -11.72 -1.39 -16.62
C SER A 31 -11.27 -2.63 -15.85
N ILE A 32 -11.17 -3.78 -16.54
CA ILE A 32 -10.55 -5.00 -15.99
C ILE A 32 -9.02 -4.91 -16.07
N ALA A 33 -8.46 -3.88 -16.72
CA ALA A 33 -7.02 -3.69 -16.82
C ALA A 33 -6.34 -3.39 -15.46
N GLY A 34 -7.14 -3.14 -14.41
CA GLY A 34 -6.64 -2.82 -13.08
C GLY A 34 -6.02 -1.42 -13.00
N THR A 35 -5.53 -1.06 -11.82
CA THR A 35 -4.71 0.13 -11.59
C THR A 35 -3.24 -0.26 -11.50
N ILE A 36 -2.34 0.67 -11.83
CA ILE A 36 -0.91 0.48 -11.60
C ILE A 36 -0.69 0.33 -10.08
N PRO A 37 -0.04 -0.73 -9.60
CA PRO A 37 0.26 -0.85 -8.18
C PRO A 37 1.20 0.28 -7.77
N LEU A 38 0.78 1.09 -6.80
CA LEU A 38 1.64 2.03 -6.10
C LEU A 38 2.48 1.24 -5.11
N GLN A 39 3.47 0.51 -5.62
CA GLN A 39 4.38 -0.24 -4.77
C GLN A 39 5.45 0.73 -4.21
N PRO A 40 5.65 0.78 -2.89
CA PRO A 40 6.80 1.46 -2.30
C PRO A 40 8.12 1.01 -2.94
N SER A 41 9.02 1.96 -3.10
CA SER A 41 10.36 1.71 -3.65
C SER A 41 11.33 1.14 -2.61
N GLY A 42 11.03 1.34 -1.32
CA GLY A 42 11.91 0.90 -0.23
C GLY A 42 13.18 1.74 -0.14
N GLY A 43 13.04 3.06 -0.25
CA GLY A 43 14.12 4.02 -0.14
C GLY A 43 14.83 3.95 1.22
N GLU A 44 16.12 4.26 1.22
CA GLU A 44 16.92 4.31 2.44
C GLU A 44 16.33 5.34 3.43
N GLY A 45 16.27 4.97 4.71
CA GLY A 45 15.69 5.83 5.74
C GLY A 45 14.17 5.92 5.69
N THR A 46 13.48 5.00 5.01
CA THR A 46 12.02 4.90 5.03
C THR A 46 11.55 3.65 5.77
N LEU A 47 10.33 3.71 6.28
CA LEU A 47 9.65 2.59 6.92
C LEU A 47 8.23 2.50 6.37
N ASN A 48 7.87 1.30 5.94
CA ASN A 48 6.52 0.96 5.54
C ASN A 48 5.71 0.44 6.72
N ASP A 49 4.40 0.64 6.65
CA ASP A 49 3.46 0.02 7.57
C ASP A 49 3.10 -1.42 7.15
N ALA A 50 2.26 -2.09 7.93
CA ALA A 50 1.86 -3.48 7.66
C ALA A 50 1.13 -3.65 6.31
N SER A 51 0.58 -2.58 5.72
CA SER A 51 -0.06 -2.63 4.40
C SER A 51 0.95 -2.60 3.26
N LEU A 52 2.19 -2.16 3.53
CA LEU A 52 3.23 -1.92 2.52
C LEU A 52 2.78 -0.93 1.45
N LEU A 53 1.94 0.04 1.80
CA LEU A 53 1.45 1.07 0.88
C LEU A 53 1.91 2.48 1.26
N ASN A 54 2.40 2.68 2.49
CA ASN A 54 2.76 3.99 3.03
C ASN A 54 4.23 4.04 3.42
N GLU A 55 5.06 4.40 2.45
CA GLU A 55 6.50 4.60 2.67
C GLU A 55 6.74 5.92 3.39
N THR A 56 7.14 5.85 4.67
CA THR A 56 7.28 7.03 5.53
C THR A 56 8.74 7.28 5.87
N SER A 57 9.22 8.51 5.66
CA SER A 57 10.58 8.91 6.06
C SER A 57 10.77 8.83 7.58
N ILE A 58 11.82 8.18 8.03
CA ILE A 58 12.17 8.01 9.45
C ILE A 58 13.62 8.40 9.68
N PHE A 59 13.94 8.82 10.90
CA PHE A 59 15.33 9.01 11.31
C PHE A 59 16.00 7.67 11.63
N ARG A 60 15.30 6.83 12.40
CA ARG A 60 15.78 5.52 12.83
C ARG A 60 14.61 4.57 13.09
N HIS A 61 14.83 3.29 12.77
CA HIS A 61 13.97 2.19 13.20
C HIS A 61 14.74 1.28 14.16
N THR A 62 14.23 1.11 15.38
CA THR A 62 14.79 0.21 16.39
C THR A 62 13.84 -0.95 16.65
N ILE A 63 14.36 -2.18 16.67
CA ILE A 63 13.60 -3.38 17.03
C ILE A 63 14.01 -3.81 18.44
N ALA A 64 13.03 -3.95 19.33
CA ALA A 64 13.20 -4.44 20.68
C ALA A 64 12.77 -5.90 20.75
N THR A 65 13.74 -6.77 21.00
CA THR A 65 13.58 -8.22 21.13
C THR A 65 13.70 -8.68 22.58
N GLU A 66 13.97 -7.75 23.49
CA GLU A 66 14.14 -8.03 24.91
C GLU A 66 12.82 -8.51 25.54
N ASN A 67 12.91 -9.49 26.44
CA ASN A 67 11.79 -9.92 27.27
C ASN A 67 11.20 -8.71 28.04
N PRO A 68 9.89 -8.72 28.35
CA PRO A 68 9.18 -7.63 29.04
C PRO A 68 9.61 -7.53 30.52
N THR A 69 10.85 -7.10 30.71
CA THR A 69 11.58 -6.94 31.98
C THR A 69 12.11 -5.51 32.05
N GLU A 70 12.80 -5.16 33.14
CA GLU A 70 13.38 -3.81 33.31
C GLU A 70 14.35 -3.43 32.18
N VAL A 71 15.04 -4.42 31.59
CA VAL A 71 15.96 -4.20 30.46
C VAL A 71 15.24 -3.57 29.26
N LEU A 72 14.03 -4.04 28.94
CA LEU A 72 13.22 -3.47 27.86
C LEU A 72 12.75 -2.05 28.23
N ALA A 73 12.33 -1.85 29.48
CA ALA A 73 11.89 -0.54 29.96
C ALA A 73 13.02 0.49 29.87
N ASP A 74 14.23 0.14 30.28
CA ASP A 74 15.40 1.01 30.20
C ASP A 74 15.77 1.34 28.75
N LYS A 75 15.69 0.36 27.85
CA LYS A 75 15.90 0.60 26.41
C LYS A 75 14.87 1.57 25.83
N ILE A 76 13.59 1.42 26.17
CA ILE A 76 12.53 2.35 25.74
C ILE A 76 12.81 3.75 26.29
N ARG A 77 13.15 3.88 27.57
CA ARG A 77 13.46 5.17 28.21
C ARG A 77 14.67 5.84 27.57
N ALA A 78 15.71 5.07 27.24
CA ALA A 78 16.89 5.56 26.56
C ALA A 78 16.56 6.13 25.17
N GLU A 79 15.75 5.41 24.37
CA GLU A 79 15.35 5.87 23.03
C GLU A 79 14.47 7.13 23.10
N ILE A 80 13.55 7.20 24.08
CA ILE A 80 12.74 8.41 24.32
C ILE A 80 13.63 9.60 24.70
N THR A 81 14.68 9.36 25.49
CA THR A 81 15.59 10.41 25.95
C THR A 81 16.45 10.92 24.79
N ASP A 82 17.04 10.02 24.00
CA ASP A 82 17.81 10.39 22.78
C ASP A 82 16.94 11.18 21.79
N ALA A 83 15.71 10.72 21.53
CA ALA A 83 14.78 11.43 20.66
C ALA A 83 14.47 12.83 21.20
N ARG A 84 14.21 12.96 22.52
CA ARG A 84 13.94 14.25 23.16
C ARG A 84 15.12 15.20 23.08
N GLU A 85 16.33 14.74 23.41
CA GLU A 85 17.55 15.54 23.40
C GLU A 85 17.87 16.09 22.01
N ASN A 86 17.51 15.33 20.97
CA ASN A 86 17.66 15.72 19.57
C ASN A 86 16.43 16.41 18.97
N GLY A 87 15.39 16.69 19.76
CA GLY A 87 14.17 17.38 19.31
C GLY A 87 13.34 16.58 18.30
N ARG A 88 13.41 15.25 18.34
CA ARG A 88 12.76 14.34 17.39
C ARG A 88 11.53 13.67 18.02
N PRO A 89 10.46 13.46 17.22
CA PRO A 89 9.30 12.72 17.68
C PRO A 89 9.64 11.22 17.81
N PHE A 90 9.02 10.55 18.79
CA PHE A 90 9.19 9.11 19.04
C PHE A 90 7.84 8.41 18.91
N ASN A 91 7.80 7.30 18.17
CA ASN A 91 6.61 6.46 17.99
C ASN A 91 6.93 4.99 18.31
N VAL A 92 6.00 4.33 19.00
CA VAL A 92 6.01 2.89 19.24
C VAL A 92 4.86 2.24 18.45
N GLY A 93 5.14 1.16 17.72
CA GLY A 93 4.11 0.35 17.05
C GLY A 93 3.82 0.69 15.58
N ALA A 94 4.47 1.73 15.05
CA ALA A 94 4.47 2.18 13.65
C ALA A 94 4.38 1.07 12.56
N ALA A 95 5.21 0.02 12.64
CA ALA A 95 5.37 -0.93 11.55
C ALA A 95 4.41 -2.13 11.55
N ARG A 96 3.58 -2.31 12.60
CA ARG A 96 2.81 -3.56 12.81
C ARG A 96 1.29 -3.42 12.66
N HIS A 97 0.77 -2.20 12.51
CA HIS A 97 -0.66 -1.98 12.36
C HIS A 97 -1.03 -1.60 10.93
N SER A 98 -2.19 -2.08 10.47
CA SER A 98 -2.80 -1.61 9.22
C SER A 98 -3.06 -0.11 9.36
N MET A 99 -2.56 0.71 8.42
CA MET A 99 -2.45 2.18 8.48
C MET A 99 -1.39 2.75 9.43
N GLY A 100 -0.45 1.94 9.93
CA GLY A 100 0.62 2.38 10.83
C GLY A 100 1.50 3.52 10.27
N GLY A 101 1.54 3.69 8.94
CA GLY A 101 2.30 4.73 8.25
C GLY A 101 1.85 6.13 8.66
N HIS A 102 0.55 6.30 8.92
CA HIS A 102 -0.01 7.56 9.42
C HIS A 102 0.36 7.85 10.87
N ALA A 103 0.72 6.82 11.64
CA ALA A 103 1.15 6.98 13.03
C ALA A 103 2.64 7.33 13.13
N ILE A 104 3.43 7.10 12.08
CA ILE A 104 4.88 7.40 12.06
C ILE A 104 5.08 8.89 11.77
N PRO A 105 5.62 9.67 12.71
CA PRO A 105 5.97 11.05 12.44
C PRO A 105 7.16 11.08 11.47
N ALA A 106 7.08 11.94 10.45
CA ALA A 106 8.16 12.09 9.48
C ALA A 106 9.48 12.44 10.18
N ASN A 107 10.57 11.76 9.79
CA ASN A 107 11.92 11.91 10.35
C ASN A 107 11.99 11.66 11.88
N GLY A 108 11.06 10.87 12.41
CA GLY A 108 11.02 10.47 13.82
C GLY A 108 11.81 9.20 14.12
N HIS A 109 11.90 8.88 15.40
CA HIS A 109 12.33 7.58 15.90
C HIS A 109 11.12 6.63 15.90
N ALA A 110 11.27 5.49 15.22
CA ALA A 110 10.27 4.43 15.21
C ALA A 110 10.78 3.21 15.97
N MET A 111 9.98 2.68 16.89
CA MET A 111 10.31 1.47 17.65
C MET A 111 9.27 0.37 17.41
N THR A 112 9.75 -0.85 17.15
CA THR A 112 8.93 -2.06 17.02
C THR A 112 9.29 -3.07 18.09
N PHE A 113 8.30 -3.69 18.70
CA PHE A 113 8.49 -4.82 19.61
C PHE A 113 8.38 -6.12 18.84
N ASP A 114 9.41 -6.95 18.96
CA ASP A 114 9.47 -8.31 18.43
C ASP A 114 9.86 -9.27 19.55
N ASN A 115 9.04 -9.27 20.60
CA ASN A 115 9.22 -10.05 21.82
C ASN A 115 7.94 -10.81 22.19
N SER A 116 7.18 -11.22 21.18
CA SER A 116 5.93 -11.98 21.34
C SER A 116 6.23 -13.32 22.01
N PHE A 117 5.90 -13.44 23.30
CA PHE A 117 5.97 -14.63 24.17
C PHE A 117 6.85 -15.79 23.68
N THR A 118 8.13 -15.74 24.02
CA THR A 118 8.97 -16.93 24.23
C THR A 118 9.07 -17.27 25.70
#